data_AF-A0A2M9P726-F1
#
_entry.id   AF-A0A2M9P726-F1
#
_cell.length_a   1.000
_cell.length_b   1.000
_cell.length_c   1.000
_cell.angle_alpha   90.00
_cell.angle_beta   90.00
_cell.angle_gamma   90.00
#
_symmetry.space_group_name_H-M   'P 1'
#
loop_
_entity.id
_entity.type
_entity.pdbx_description
1 polymer ?
#
loop_
_entity_poly.entity_id
_entity_poly.type
_entity_poly.pdbx_seq_one_letter_code
_entity_poly.pdbx_strand_id
1 'polypeptide(L)'
;AIIAMAVNTDGRREIVGLHIGPSEAEPFWASFLKDLVRRGLKGVKLVISDAHEGLKAAIRRVIGATWQRCRVHFARNALAYVPRGQHAMVAAAIRQAFIQPDRKSAGETWRHVADQLRGRWPKLGALMDEAEEDVLAYMTFPSQHRVKLHSTNPLERLNKEVK
;
A
#
# COMPACT_ATOMS: atom_id res chain seq x y z
N ALA A 1 -5.28 10.04 -15.04
CA ALA A 1 -3.82 10.19 -15.10
C ALA A 1 -3.18 9.41 -13.96
N ILE A 2 -1.98 8.87 -14.16
CA ILE A 2 -1.15 8.21 -13.14
C ILE A 2 0.04 9.12 -12.85
N ILE A 3 0.35 9.29 -11.56
CA ILE A 3 1.49 10.07 -11.07
C ILE A 3 2.37 9.14 -10.23
N ALA A 4 3.67 9.16 -10.49
CA ALA A 4 4.68 8.54 -9.64
C ALA A 4 5.48 9.61 -8.90
N MET A 5 5.51 9.49 -7.58
CA MET A 5 6.37 10.26 -6.70
C MET A 5 7.43 9.33 -6.11
N ALA A 6 8.70 9.73 -6.17
CA ALA A 6 9.81 9.01 -5.56
C ALA A 6 10.40 9.81 -4.39
N VAL A 7 11.10 9.10 -3.50
CA VAL A 7 11.97 9.70 -2.48
C VAL A 7 13.40 9.29 -2.81
N ASN A 8 14.29 10.25 -2.99
CA ASN A 8 15.70 9.98 -3.31
C ASN A 8 16.54 9.72 -2.03
N THR A 9 17.83 9.46 -2.20
CA THR A 9 18.77 9.18 -1.08
C THR A 9 18.96 10.37 -0.14
N ASP A 10 18.68 11.58 -0.60
CA ASP A 10 18.72 12.80 0.20
C ASP A 10 17.39 13.06 0.95
N GLY A 11 16.44 12.12 0.86
CA GLY A 11 15.12 12.23 1.48
C GLY A 11 14.17 13.20 0.77
N ARG A 12 14.53 13.70 -0.42
CA ARG A 12 13.71 14.64 -1.19
C ARG A 12 12.66 13.91 -2.00
N ARG A 13 11.46 14.48 -2.04
CA ARG A 13 10.33 13.98 -2.84
C ARG A 13 10.33 14.64 -4.20
N GLU A 14 10.19 13.83 -5.24
CA GLU A 14 10.20 14.28 -6.62
C GLU A 14 9.10 13.58 -7.41
N ILE A 15 8.46 14.31 -8.32
CA ILE A 15 7.58 13.70 -9.32
C ILE A 15 8.47 13.14 -10.42
N VAL A 16 8.49 11.81 -10.52
CA VAL A 16 9.36 11.10 -11.45
C VAL A 16 8.62 10.65 -12.71
N GLY A 17 7.29 10.68 -12.71
CA GLY A 17 6.49 10.36 -13.88
C GLY A 17 5.04 10.80 -13.78
N LEU A 18 4.48 11.13 -14.94
CA LEU A 18 3.07 11.41 -15.18
C LEU A 18 2.68 10.71 -16.48
N HIS A 19 1.56 10.00 -16.49
CA HIS A 19 1.05 9.38 -17.71
C HIS A 19 -0.47 9.48 -17.78
N ILE A 20 -1.01 9.69 -18.98
CA ILE A 20 -2.46 9.79 -19.22
C ILE A 20 -2.86 8.59 -20.06
N GLY A 21 -3.85 7.83 -19.60
CA GLY A 21 -4.36 6.66 -20.30
C GLY A 21 -5.11 5.71 -19.38
N PRO A 22 -5.56 4.55 -19.91
CA PRO A 22 -6.31 3.55 -19.16
C PRO A 22 -5.42 2.87 -18.11
N SER A 23 -5.59 3.27 -16.86
CA SER A 23 -4.71 2.93 -15.74
C SER A 23 -4.85 1.51 -15.22
N GLU A 24 -5.86 0.74 -15.63
CA GLU A 24 -6.22 -0.50 -14.94
C GLU A 24 -5.55 -1.78 -15.49
N ALA A 25 -4.86 -1.69 -16.63
CA ALA A 25 -4.28 -2.86 -17.30
C ALA A 25 -2.78 -3.04 -17.01
N GLU A 26 -2.32 -4.29 -16.84
CA GLU A 26 -0.89 -4.60 -16.64
C GLU A 26 0.04 -4.02 -17.73
N PRO A 27 -0.26 -4.10 -19.04
CA PRO A 27 0.61 -3.55 -20.07
C PRO A 27 0.83 -2.04 -19.92
N PHE A 28 -0.20 -1.31 -19.44
CA PHE A 28 -0.09 0.12 -19.17
C PHE A 28 0.94 0.38 -18.06
N TRP A 29 0.81 -0.33 -16.93
CA TRP A 29 1.76 -0.21 -15.82
C TRP A 29 3.17 -0.63 -16.21
N ALA A 30 3.32 -1.72 -16.95
CA ALA A 30 4.62 -2.18 -17.42
C ALA A 30 5.28 -1.14 -18.33
N SER A 31 4.53 -0.52 -19.26
CA SER A 31 5.03 0.56 -20.11
C SER A 31 5.45 1.78 -19.28
N PHE A 32 4.61 2.18 -18.32
CA PHE A 32 4.90 3.30 -17.43
C PHE A 32 6.19 3.09 -16.62
N LEU A 33 6.32 1.93 -15.97
CA LEU A 33 7.51 1.62 -15.17
C LEU A 33 8.77 1.47 -16.04
N LYS A 34 8.66 0.88 -17.24
CA LYS A 34 9.77 0.78 -18.20
C LYS A 34 10.26 2.16 -18.64
N ASP A 35 9.36 3.12 -18.83
CA ASP A 35 9.74 4.49 -19.13
C ASP A 35 10.56 5.12 -17.99
N LEU A 36 10.14 4.93 -16.73
CA LEU A 36 10.90 5.41 -15.58
C LEU A 36 12.31 4.81 -15.54
N VAL A 37 12.42 3.50 -15.74
CA VAL A 37 13.71 2.78 -15.74
C VAL A 37 14.60 3.26 -16.91
N ARG A 38 14.04 3.45 -18.10
CA ARG A 38 14.74 3.99 -19.27
C ARG A 38 15.30 5.39 -19.02
N ARG A 39 14.60 6.21 -18.23
CA ARG A 39 15.05 7.54 -17.79
C ARG A 39 16.05 7.51 -16.62
N GLY A 40 16.42 6.32 -16.13
CA GLY A 40 17.47 6.13 -15.14
C GLY A 40 16.99 5.77 -13.73
N LEU A 41 15.68 5.53 -13.52
CA LEU A 41 15.18 5.05 -12.23
C LEU A 41 15.79 3.68 -11.91
N LYS A 42 16.55 3.60 -10.81
CA LYS A 42 17.24 2.39 -10.35
C LYS A 42 17.25 2.31 -8.83
N GLY A 43 17.46 1.10 -8.30
CA GLY A 43 17.64 0.88 -6.86
C GLY A 43 16.37 1.05 -6.01
N VAL A 44 15.19 1.07 -6.63
CA VAL A 44 13.90 1.16 -5.92
C VAL A 44 13.75 -0.03 -4.97
N LYS A 45 13.51 0.25 -3.69
CA LYS A 45 13.34 -0.78 -2.66
C LYS A 45 11.88 -1.07 -2.34
N LEU A 46 11.01 -0.06 -2.41
CA LEU A 46 9.61 -0.15 -2.07
C LEU A 46 8.76 0.66 -3.04
N VAL A 47 7.64 0.10 -3.47
CA VAL A 47 6.56 0.81 -4.18
C VAL A 47 5.28 0.68 -3.38
N ILE A 48 4.61 1.80 -3.12
CA ILE A 48 3.38 1.87 -2.33
C ILE A 48 2.24 2.33 -3.23
N SER A 49 1.13 1.59 -3.27
CA SER A 49 -0.07 1.97 -4.02
C SER A 49 -1.35 1.47 -3.32
N ASP A 50 -2.52 1.80 -3.86
CA ASP A 50 -3.72 1.01 -3.57
C ASP A 50 -3.61 -0.40 -4.21
N ALA A 51 -4.54 -1.30 -3.88
CA ALA A 51 -4.60 -2.65 -4.39
C ALA A 51 -4.81 -2.65 -5.90
N HIS A 52 -3.78 -3.05 -6.64
CA HIS A 52 -3.83 -3.11 -8.09
C HIS A 52 -2.95 -4.25 -8.60
N GLU A 53 -3.56 -5.36 -8.99
CA GLU A 53 -2.84 -6.57 -9.40
C GLU A 53 -1.96 -6.34 -10.64
N GLY A 54 -2.45 -5.60 -11.64
CA GLY A 54 -1.64 -5.23 -12.80
C GLY A 54 -0.36 -4.44 -12.45
N LEU A 55 -0.44 -3.52 -11.50
CA LEU A 55 0.73 -2.78 -11.00
C LEU A 55 1.66 -3.69 -10.20
N LYS A 56 1.11 -4.53 -9.31
CA LYS A 56 1.89 -5.50 -8.51
C LYS A 56 2.70 -6.44 -9.42
N ALA A 57 2.07 -6.97 -10.47
CA ALA A 57 2.74 -7.78 -11.49
C ALA A 57 3.82 -6.99 -12.25
N ALA A 58 3.50 -5.78 -12.70
CA ALA A 58 4.44 -4.92 -13.42
C ALA A 58 5.67 -4.54 -12.56
N ILE A 59 5.50 -4.25 -11.27
CA ILE A 59 6.61 -3.94 -10.34
C ILE A 59 7.56 -5.13 -10.23
N ARG A 60 7.01 -6.33 -10.00
CA ARG A 60 7.82 -7.57 -9.90
C ARG A 60 8.64 -7.79 -11.17
N ARG A 61 8.03 -7.57 -12.34
CA ARG A 61 8.66 -7.82 -13.64
C ARG A 61 9.68 -6.76 -14.04
N VAL A 62 9.41 -5.48 -13.79
CA VAL A 62 10.19 -4.36 -14.35
C VAL A 62 11.22 -3.81 -13.37
N ILE A 63 10.88 -3.74 -12.08
CA ILE A 63 11.69 -3.06 -11.06
C ILE A 63 12.25 -4.05 -10.03
N GLY A 64 11.53 -5.14 -9.75
CA GLY A 64 11.94 -6.11 -8.73
C GLY A 64 11.88 -5.57 -7.29
N ALA A 65 11.11 -4.50 -7.05
CA ALA A 65 10.95 -3.91 -5.73
C ALA A 65 9.88 -4.63 -4.90
N THR A 66 9.98 -4.51 -3.57
CA THR A 66 8.88 -4.87 -2.67
C THR A 66 7.67 -4.00 -2.99
N TRP A 67 6.50 -4.62 -3.08
CA TRP A 67 5.24 -3.89 -3.17
C TRP A 67 4.55 -3.82 -1.81
N GLN A 68 3.92 -2.68 -1.55
CA GLN A 68 3.08 -2.48 -0.38
C GLN A 68 1.72 -1.91 -0.75
N ARG A 69 0.70 -2.51 -0.15
CA ARG A 69 -0.64 -1.93 -0.12
C ARG A 69 -0.71 -0.81 0.92
N CYS A 70 -1.20 0.35 0.50
CA CYS A 70 -1.42 1.51 1.35
C CYS A 70 -2.39 1.18 2.50
N ARG A 71 -2.01 1.49 3.76
CA ARG A 71 -2.86 1.23 4.94
C ARG A 71 -4.17 1.98 4.93
N VAL A 72 -4.17 3.21 4.45
CA VAL A 72 -5.36 4.07 4.44
C VAL A 72 -6.40 3.50 3.48
N HIS A 73 -5.97 3.10 2.29
CA HIS A 73 -6.86 2.46 1.32
C HIS A 73 -7.31 1.07 1.78
N PHE A 74 -6.40 0.28 2.36
CA PHE A 74 -6.78 -0.99 2.97
C PHE A 74 -7.86 -0.79 4.06
N ALA A 75 -7.67 0.15 4.98
CA ALA A 75 -8.64 0.42 6.05
C ALA A 75 -10.00 0.85 5.50
N ARG A 76 -10.03 1.67 4.44
CA ARG A 76 -11.28 2.02 3.76
C ARG A 76 -11.98 0.78 3.18
N ASN A 77 -11.24 -0.10 2.52
CA ASN A 77 -11.79 -1.32 1.92
C ASN A 77 -12.26 -2.30 3.01
N ALA A 78 -11.54 -2.40 4.11
CA ALA A 78 -11.92 -3.20 5.28
C ALA A 78 -13.26 -2.70 5.89
N LEU A 79 -13.38 -1.39 6.11
CA LEU A 79 -14.58 -0.79 6.70
C LEU A 79 -15.81 -0.88 5.80
N ALA A 80 -15.65 -1.09 4.48
CA ALA A 80 -16.76 -1.31 3.57
C ALA A 80 -17.54 -2.61 3.88
N TYR A 81 -16.92 -3.58 4.55
CA TYR A 81 -17.58 -4.82 4.99
C TYR A 81 -18.29 -4.71 6.35
N VAL A 82 -18.26 -3.52 6.98
CA VAL A 82 -18.69 -3.30 8.36
C VAL A 82 -19.79 -2.24 8.41
N PRO A 83 -20.86 -2.43 9.20
CA PRO A 83 -21.85 -1.38 9.45
C PRO A 83 -21.20 -0.12 10.07
N ARG A 84 -21.65 1.07 9.64
CA ARG A 84 -21.07 2.36 10.04
C ARG A 84 -20.92 2.54 11.56
N GLY A 85 -21.90 2.07 12.35
CA GLY A 85 -21.86 2.16 13.82
C GLY A 85 -20.72 1.37 14.49
N GLN A 86 -20.04 0.48 13.76
CA GLN A 86 -18.96 -0.35 14.27
C GLN A 86 -17.60 -0.01 13.68
N HIS A 87 -17.54 1.00 12.80
CA HIS A 87 -16.30 1.41 12.13
C HIS A 87 -15.20 1.79 13.11
N ALA A 88 -15.54 2.53 14.18
CA ALA A 88 -14.55 2.96 15.17
C ALA A 88 -13.89 1.76 15.87
N MET A 89 -14.70 0.76 16.27
CA MET A 89 -14.20 -0.45 16.93
C MET A 89 -13.30 -1.26 15.98
N VAL A 90 -13.75 -1.52 14.74
CA VAL A 90 -12.96 -2.29 13.77
C VAL A 90 -11.68 -1.58 13.37
N ALA A 91 -11.74 -0.26 13.14
CA ALA A 91 -10.55 0.53 12.84
C ALA A 91 -9.54 0.54 14.00
N ALA A 92 -10.02 0.57 15.25
CA ALA A 92 -9.17 0.47 16.43
C ALA A 92 -8.52 -0.92 16.55
N ALA A 93 -9.27 -1.99 16.26
CA ALA A 93 -8.75 -3.36 16.27
C ALA A 93 -7.64 -3.55 15.22
N ILE A 94 -7.87 -3.16 13.96
CA ILE A 94 -6.85 -3.23 12.89
C ILE A 94 -5.60 -2.42 13.26
N ARG A 95 -5.77 -1.27 13.90
CA ARG A 95 -4.65 -0.42 14.34
C ARG A 95 -3.73 -1.10 15.35
N GLN A 96 -4.21 -2.08 16.12
CA GLN A 96 -3.36 -2.83 17.05
C GLN A 96 -2.20 -3.54 16.36
N ALA A 97 -2.40 -4.05 15.14
CA ALA A 97 -1.33 -4.65 14.36
C ALA A 97 -0.29 -3.59 13.90
N PHE A 98 -0.72 -2.34 13.73
CA PHE A 98 0.12 -1.28 13.19
C PHE A 98 1.05 -0.63 14.20
N ILE A 99 0.75 -0.76 15.50
CA ILE A 99 1.55 -0.21 16.59
C ILE A 99 2.59 -1.22 17.13
N GLN A 100 2.61 -2.43 16.59
CA GLN A 100 3.57 -3.45 17.01
C GLN A 100 5.01 -3.08 16.63
N PRO A 101 5.99 -3.47 17.46
CA PRO A 101 7.39 -3.06 17.28
C PRO A 101 8.05 -3.69 16.05
N ASP A 102 7.58 -4.85 15.59
CA ASP A 102 8.20 -5.61 14.51
C ASP A 102 7.18 -6.35 13.64
N ARG A 103 7.65 -6.90 12.50
CA ARG A 103 6.81 -7.58 11.51
C ARG A 103 6.14 -8.84 12.06
N LYS A 104 6.81 -9.57 12.96
CA LYS A 104 6.32 -10.82 13.53
C LYS A 104 5.16 -10.53 14.48
N SER A 105 5.37 -9.67 15.47
CA SER A 105 4.34 -9.28 16.43
C SER A 105 3.14 -8.60 15.74
N ALA A 106 3.40 -7.81 14.70
CA ALA A 106 2.34 -7.24 13.85
C ALA A 106 1.51 -8.31 13.12
N GLY A 107 2.15 -9.33 12.55
CA GLY A 107 1.45 -10.41 11.85
C GLY A 107 0.63 -11.28 12.81
N GLU A 108 1.17 -11.58 13.99
CA GLU A 108 0.44 -12.30 15.04
C GLU A 108 -0.80 -11.52 15.50
N THR A 109 -0.63 -10.22 15.77
CA THR A 109 -1.75 -9.34 16.14
C THR A 109 -2.77 -9.21 15.01
N TRP A 110 -2.31 -9.10 13.76
CA TRP A 110 -3.17 -9.02 12.58
C TRP A 110 -4.06 -10.25 12.44
N ARG A 111 -3.47 -11.45 12.51
CA ARG A 111 -4.18 -12.73 12.43
C ARG A 111 -5.17 -12.89 13.57
N HIS A 112 -4.76 -12.54 14.80
CA HIS A 112 -5.66 -12.54 15.95
C HIS A 112 -6.88 -11.63 15.75
N VAL A 113 -6.69 -10.42 15.24
CA VAL A 113 -7.78 -9.49 14.93
C VAL A 113 -8.66 -10.04 13.80
N ALA A 114 -8.07 -10.62 12.75
CA ALA A 114 -8.83 -11.25 11.67
C ALA A 114 -9.74 -12.37 12.20
N ASP A 115 -9.23 -13.22 13.09
CA ASP A 115 -9.97 -14.31 13.74
C ASP A 115 -11.14 -13.80 14.59
N GLN A 116 -10.93 -12.73 15.37
CA GLN A 116 -11.99 -12.12 16.18
C GLN A 116 -13.12 -11.52 15.32
N LEU A 117 -12.77 -10.95 14.17
CA LEU A 117 -13.71 -10.23 13.32
C LEU A 117 -14.46 -11.16 12.36
N ARG A 118 -13.85 -12.28 11.91
CA ARG A 118 -14.42 -13.12 10.85
C ARG A 118 -15.73 -13.80 11.22
N GLY A 119 -15.98 -14.06 12.51
CA GLY A 119 -17.26 -14.63 12.96
C GLY A 119 -18.45 -13.74 12.64
N ARG A 120 -18.25 -12.41 12.72
CA ARG A 120 -19.29 -11.41 12.40
C ARG A 120 -19.21 -10.90 10.97
N TRP A 121 -18.01 -10.81 10.41
CA TRP A 121 -17.75 -10.29 9.07
C TRP A 121 -16.78 -11.21 8.31
N PRO A 122 -17.26 -12.33 7.74
CA PRO A 122 -16.39 -13.29 7.05
C PRO A 122 -15.59 -12.67 5.90
N LYS A 123 -16.20 -11.77 5.13
CA LYS A 123 -15.52 -11.05 4.02
C LYS A 123 -14.40 -10.12 4.50
N LEU A 124 -14.54 -9.53 5.69
CA LEU A 124 -13.47 -8.74 6.30
C LEU A 124 -12.30 -9.63 6.70
N GLY A 125 -12.58 -10.78 7.34
CA GLY A 125 -11.56 -11.77 7.68
C GLY A 125 -10.76 -12.19 6.46
N ALA A 126 -11.45 -12.63 5.39
CA ALA A 126 -10.80 -13.03 4.14
C ALA A 126 -9.93 -11.90 3.52
N LEU A 127 -10.45 -10.66 3.49
CA LEU A 127 -9.67 -9.50 3.03
C LEU A 127 -8.41 -9.30 3.88
N MET A 128 -8.51 -9.48 5.20
CA MET A 128 -7.35 -9.34 6.09
C MET A 128 -6.32 -10.43 5.82
N ASP A 129 -6.73 -11.68 5.65
CA ASP A 129 -5.82 -12.80 5.36
C ASP A 129 -5.05 -12.56 4.06
N GLU A 130 -5.74 -12.19 2.99
CA GLU A 130 -5.14 -11.93 1.67
C GLU A 130 -4.16 -10.75 1.70
N ALA A 131 -4.40 -9.75 2.55
CA ALA A 131 -3.68 -8.50 2.54
C ALA A 131 -2.52 -8.42 3.56
N GLU A 132 -2.33 -9.41 4.44
CA GLU A 132 -1.37 -9.33 5.55
C GLU A 132 0.04 -8.93 5.06
N GLU A 133 0.61 -9.74 4.16
CA GLU A 133 1.96 -9.53 3.65
C GLU A 133 2.11 -8.18 2.96
N ASP A 134 1.11 -7.81 2.17
CA ASP A 134 1.15 -6.60 1.36
C ASP A 134 0.98 -5.33 2.20
N VAL A 135 0.17 -5.37 3.26
CA VAL A 135 -0.08 -4.21 4.14
C VAL A 135 1.05 -4.03 5.17
N LEU A 136 1.68 -5.13 5.59
CA LEU A 136 2.77 -5.12 6.56
C LEU A 136 4.17 -5.08 5.94
N ALA A 137 4.29 -5.08 4.61
CA ALA A 137 5.57 -5.08 3.87
C ALA A 137 6.59 -4.03 4.36
N TYR A 138 6.20 -2.77 4.59
CA TYR A 138 7.10 -1.72 5.14
C TYR A 138 7.72 -2.07 6.50
N MET A 139 7.19 -3.03 7.27
CA MET A 139 7.79 -3.39 8.56
C MET A 139 9.14 -4.10 8.41
N THR A 140 9.46 -4.58 7.21
CA THR A 140 10.81 -5.07 6.85
C THR A 140 11.83 -3.94 6.70
N PHE A 141 11.40 -2.68 6.68
CA PHE A 141 12.26 -1.50 6.65
C PHE A 141 12.51 -0.97 8.07
N PRO A 142 13.61 -0.21 8.28
CA PRO A 142 13.93 0.40 9.58
C PRO A 142 12.75 1.20 10.16
N SER A 143 12.55 1.07 11.47
CA SER A 143 11.41 1.67 12.18
C SER A 143 11.27 3.18 11.97
N GLN A 144 12.40 3.90 11.89
CA GLN A 144 12.45 5.33 11.60
C GLN A 144 11.78 5.75 10.27
N HIS A 145 11.74 4.87 9.28
CA HIS A 145 11.11 5.17 7.97
C HIS A 145 9.63 4.84 7.94
N ARG A 146 9.16 3.95 8.82
CA ARG A 146 7.83 3.33 8.76
C ARG A 146 6.68 4.34 8.71
N VAL A 147 6.79 5.46 9.43
CA VAL A 147 5.82 6.57 9.43
C VAL A 147 5.64 7.19 8.03
N LYS A 148 6.69 7.19 7.20
CA LYS A 148 6.65 7.74 5.84
C LYS A 148 6.26 6.70 4.78
N LEU A 149 6.36 5.41 5.09
CA LEU A 149 6.13 4.32 4.13
C LEU A 149 4.72 3.72 4.20
N HIS A 150 3.98 3.95 5.27
CA HIS A 150 2.74 3.22 5.50
C HIS A 150 1.52 3.72 4.70
N SER A 151 1.63 4.84 3.97
CA SER A 151 0.51 5.40 3.19
C SER A 151 0.96 6.24 2.01
N THR A 152 0.06 6.41 1.03
CA THR A 152 0.21 7.29 -0.13
C THR A 152 -0.30 8.71 0.10
N ASN A 153 -0.57 9.12 1.35
CA ASN A 153 -1.17 10.43 1.67
C ASN A 153 -0.52 11.64 0.96
N PRO A 154 0.82 11.75 0.83
CA PRO A 154 1.43 12.84 0.06
C PRO A 154 1.01 12.87 -1.41
N LEU A 155 0.90 11.71 -2.04
CA LEU A 155 0.46 11.57 -3.43
C LEU A 155 -1.04 11.90 -3.55
N GLU A 156 -1.86 11.46 -2.59
CA GLU A 156 -3.29 11.78 -2.59
C GLU A 156 -3.57 13.28 -2.44
N ARG A 157 -2.74 13.99 -1.66
CA ARG A 157 -2.83 15.44 -1.57
C ARG A 157 -2.53 16.10 -2.92
N LEU A 158 -1.45 15.67 -3.58
CA LEU A 158 -1.10 16.17 -4.91
C LEU A 158 -2.22 15.87 -5.93
N ASN A 159 -2.78 14.67 -5.91
CA ASN A 159 -3.90 14.29 -6.80
C ASN A 159 -5.12 15.21 -6.63
N LYS A 160 -5.34 15.80 -5.44
CA LYS A 160 -6.43 16.77 -5.21
C LYS A 160 -6.11 18.17 -5.74
N GLU A 161 -4.84 18.54 -5.83
CA GLU A 161 -4.41 19.85 -6.34
C GLU A 161 -4.38 19.88 -7.89
N VAL A 162 -4.27 18.71 -8.53
CA VAL A 162 -4.22 18.56 -10.00
C VAL A 162 -5.61 18.30 -10.62
N LYS A 163 -6.61 17.91 -9.82
CA LYS A 163 -8.00 17.70 -10.25
C LYS A 163 -8.82 18.97 -10.16
#